data_AF-A0A821AP70-F1
#
_entry.id   AF-A0A821AP70-F1
#
_cell.length_a   1.000
_cell.length_b   1.000
_cell.length_c   1.000
_cell.angle_alpha   90.00
_cell.angle_beta   90.00
_cell.angle_gamma   90.00
#
_symmetry.space_group_name_H-M   'P 1'
#
loop_
_entity.id
_entity.type
_entity.pdbx_description
1 polymer ?
#
loop_
_entity_poly.entity_id
_entity_poly.type
_entity_poly.pdbx_seq_one_letter_code
_entity_poly.pdbx_strand_id
1 'polypeptide(L)'
;MAQRMVNLLNRRSELERTVNNGILSLRKKWIPLLNIDNNFNFPVLDIDFLRDYTCGTYQIKQSEAYAKAHLHENDNEFELQISPENDHLIRCRLHSRHSNSARYFICVQYDETDEEEPIKDHYCQCKDGKKTVGCCGYIATVLWYLGYARHIGWKPSSRTDSFKEEIISC
;
A
#
# COMPACT_ATOMS: atom_id res chain seq x y z
N MET A 1 -18.14 -9.61 6.99
CA MET A 1 -17.50 -8.56 7.81
C MET A 1 -17.33 -8.93 9.31
N ALA A 2 -18.40 -9.12 10.10
CA ALA A 2 -18.29 -9.28 11.56
C ALA A 2 -17.43 -10.49 12.01
N GLN A 3 -17.61 -11.68 11.42
CA GLN A 3 -16.82 -12.87 11.77
C GLN A 3 -15.32 -12.71 11.43
N ARG A 4 -15.00 -12.06 10.29
CA ARG A 4 -13.63 -11.73 9.88
C ARG A 4 -12.98 -10.78 10.88
N MET A 5 -13.69 -9.74 11.31
CA MET A 5 -13.20 -8.80 12.33
C MET A 5 -12.91 -9.48 13.66
N VAL A 6 -13.78 -10.40 14.12
CA VAL A 6 -13.55 -11.19 15.35
C VAL A 6 -12.31 -12.07 15.22
N ASN A 7 -12.08 -12.67 14.06
CA ASN A 7 -10.88 -13.47 13.81
C ASN A 7 -9.61 -12.59 13.80
N LEU A 8 -9.69 -11.38 13.23
CA LEU A 8 -8.57 -10.42 13.18
C LEU A 8 -8.24 -9.80 14.54
N LEU A 9 -9.23 -9.60 15.41
CA LEU A 9 -9.02 -9.09 16.78
C LEU A 9 -8.10 -10.00 17.61
N ASN A 10 -8.22 -11.31 17.42
CA ASN A 10 -7.42 -12.30 18.14
C ASN A 10 -6.13 -12.69 17.40
N ARG A 11 -5.98 -12.25 16.15
CA ARG A 11 -4.81 -12.55 15.33
C ARG A 11 -3.64 -11.68 15.77
N ARG A 12 -2.45 -12.28 15.88
CA ARG A 12 -1.18 -11.54 16.00
C ARG A 12 -0.61 -11.32 14.60
N SER A 13 -0.09 -10.12 14.32
CA SER A 13 0.63 -9.87 13.07
C SER A 13 1.98 -10.57 13.12
N GLU A 14 2.21 -11.47 12.18
CA GLU A 14 3.47 -12.19 12.02
C GLU A 14 4.53 -11.28 11.41
N LEU A 15 4.14 -10.35 10.53
CA LEU A 15 5.04 -9.30 10.04
C LEU A 15 5.52 -8.40 11.19
N GLU A 16 4.63 -7.95 12.07
CA GLU A 16 5.06 -7.18 13.24
C GLU A 16 6.03 -7.99 14.10
N ARG A 17 5.71 -9.27 14.37
CA ARG A 17 6.55 -10.14 15.18
C ARG A 17 7.95 -10.33 14.57
N THR A 18 8.03 -10.61 13.28
CA THR A 18 9.29 -10.85 12.57
C THR A 18 10.14 -9.59 12.46
N VAL A 19 9.53 -8.41 12.27
CA VAL A 19 10.24 -7.12 12.31
C VAL A 19 10.78 -6.83 13.71
N ASN A 20 9.95 -6.97 14.75
CA ASN A 20 10.35 -6.68 16.14
C ASN A 20 11.46 -7.63 16.63
N ASN A 21 11.43 -8.89 16.19
CA ASN A 21 12.46 -9.88 16.54
C ASN A 21 13.73 -9.79 15.66
N GLY A 22 13.79 -8.83 14.72
CA GLY A 22 14.94 -8.64 13.84
C GLY A 22 15.12 -9.70 12.76
N ILE A 23 14.15 -10.61 12.58
CA ILE A 23 14.14 -11.62 11.52
C ILE A 23 13.95 -10.91 10.17
N LEU A 24 12.91 -10.08 10.05
CA LEU A 24 12.68 -9.25 8.87
C LEU A 24 13.34 -7.88 9.05
N SER A 25 14.47 -7.67 8.37
CA SER A 25 15.15 -6.37 8.43
C SER A 25 14.61 -5.39 7.38
N LEU A 26 13.99 -4.32 7.86
CA LEU A 26 13.53 -3.21 7.03
C LEU A 26 14.65 -2.31 6.54
N ARG A 27 15.89 -2.47 7.03
CA ARG A 27 17.05 -1.65 6.61
C ARG A 27 18.01 -2.40 5.68
N LYS A 28 17.91 -3.72 5.58
CA LYS A 28 18.64 -4.50 4.58
C LYS A 28 18.20 -4.08 3.16
N LYS A 29 19.06 -4.38 2.19
CA LYS A 29 18.79 -4.17 0.78
C LYS A 29 17.69 -5.14 0.32
N TRP A 30 16.62 -4.59 -0.24
CA TRP A 30 15.57 -5.34 -0.91
C TRP A 30 15.73 -5.16 -2.42
N ILE A 31 15.07 -6.01 -3.21
CA ILE A 31 15.19 -5.96 -4.66
C ILE A 31 14.24 -4.86 -5.16
N PRO A 32 14.74 -3.76 -5.75
CA PRO A 32 13.87 -2.72 -6.29
C PRO A 32 13.14 -3.23 -7.52
N LEU A 33 11.85 -2.93 -7.61
CA LEU A 33 11.08 -3.13 -8.83
C LEU A 33 11.26 -1.87 -9.69
N LEU A 34 12.23 -1.92 -10.62
CA LEU A 34 12.53 -0.84 -11.55
C LEU A 34 11.41 -0.78 -12.59
N ASN A 35 10.55 0.25 -12.47
CA ASN A 35 9.25 0.36 -13.11
C ASN A 35 8.30 -0.80 -12.72
N ILE A 36 7.06 -0.46 -12.39
CA ILE A 36 5.97 -1.44 -12.22
C ILE A 36 5.56 -1.93 -13.63
N ASP A 37 6.54 -2.35 -14.42
CA ASP A 37 6.31 -2.99 -15.70
C ASP A 37 5.69 -4.37 -15.43
N ASN A 38 4.90 -4.84 -16.40
CA ASN A 38 3.86 -5.89 -16.32
C ASN A 38 4.26 -7.28 -15.74
N ASN A 39 5.46 -7.48 -15.22
CA ASN A 39 5.93 -8.75 -14.64
C ASN A 39 5.79 -8.83 -13.11
N PHE A 40 5.42 -7.74 -12.43
CA PHE A 40 5.11 -7.78 -11.00
C PHE A 40 3.63 -8.13 -10.77
N ASN A 41 3.39 -9.36 -10.33
CA ASN A 41 2.06 -9.82 -9.98
C ASN A 41 1.71 -9.42 -8.54
N PHE A 42 0.56 -8.80 -8.38
CA PHE A 42 -0.07 -8.52 -7.10
C PHE A 42 -1.57 -8.76 -7.29
N PRO A 43 -2.28 -9.29 -6.29
CA PRO A 43 -3.68 -9.64 -6.43
C PRO A 43 -4.52 -8.43 -6.86
N VAL A 44 -5.44 -8.67 -7.78
CA VAL A 44 -6.47 -7.69 -8.14
C VAL A 44 -7.47 -7.65 -6.99
N LEU A 45 -7.60 -6.49 -6.36
CA LEU A 45 -8.46 -6.27 -5.21
C LEU A 45 -9.72 -5.54 -5.63
N ASP A 46 -10.87 -6.08 -5.24
CA ASP A 46 -12.13 -5.37 -5.38
C ASP A 46 -12.23 -4.18 -4.39
N ILE A 47 -13.00 -3.16 -4.77
CA ILE A 47 -13.21 -1.98 -3.94
C ILE A 47 -13.95 -2.32 -2.65
N ASP A 48 -14.86 -3.30 -2.65
CA ASP A 48 -15.56 -3.72 -1.43
C ASP A 48 -14.64 -4.51 -0.51
N PHE A 49 -13.74 -5.33 -1.05
CA PHE A 49 -12.66 -5.94 -0.26
C PHE A 49 -11.82 -4.87 0.44
N LEU A 50 -11.42 -3.82 -0.27
CA LEU A 50 -10.66 -2.71 0.32
C LEU A 50 -11.45 -2.00 1.41
N ARG A 51 -12.77 -1.78 1.23
CA ARG A 51 -13.64 -1.14 2.25
C ARG A 51 -13.71 -1.98 3.52
N ASP A 52 -13.85 -3.28 3.36
CA ASP A 52 -13.85 -4.23 4.48
C ASP A 52 -12.50 -4.26 5.18
N TYR A 53 -11.40 -4.34 4.42
CA TYR A 53 -10.04 -4.39 4.95
C TYR A 53 -9.68 -3.12 5.74
N THR A 54 -10.05 -1.94 5.21
CA THR A 54 -9.77 -0.64 5.83
C THR A 54 -10.74 -0.27 6.95
N CYS A 55 -11.78 -1.09 7.18
CA CYS A 55 -12.88 -0.80 8.11
C CYS A 55 -13.61 0.52 7.77
N GLY A 56 -13.75 0.83 6.48
CA GLY A 56 -14.56 1.94 5.99
C GLY A 56 -13.89 2.78 4.90
N THR A 57 -14.68 3.64 4.27
CA THR A 57 -14.26 4.38 3.06
C THR A 57 -13.25 5.50 3.29
N TYR A 58 -13.02 5.93 4.53
CA TYR A 58 -12.22 7.13 4.81
C TYR A 58 -10.79 6.99 4.28
N GLN A 59 -10.11 5.89 4.60
CA GLN A 59 -8.73 5.69 4.17
C GLN A 59 -8.63 5.54 2.64
N ILE A 60 -9.60 4.88 2.02
CA ILE A 60 -9.67 4.69 0.56
C ILE A 60 -9.83 6.03 -0.16
N LYS A 61 -10.71 6.91 0.32
CA LYS A 61 -10.90 8.25 -0.26
C LYS A 61 -9.62 9.07 -0.21
N GLN A 62 -8.80 8.88 0.83
CA GLN A 62 -7.51 9.55 0.96
C GLN A 62 -6.44 8.92 0.07
N SER A 63 -6.54 7.61 -0.24
CA SER A 63 -5.53 6.87 -1.00
C SER A 63 -5.21 7.49 -2.34
N GLU A 64 -6.19 8.01 -3.06
CA GLU A 64 -5.95 8.68 -4.35
C GLU A 64 -5.05 9.91 -4.20
N ALA A 65 -5.35 10.79 -3.25
CA ALA A 65 -4.54 11.99 -3.02
C ALA A 65 -3.11 11.63 -2.59
N TYR A 66 -2.95 10.61 -1.74
CA TYR A 66 -1.63 10.10 -1.36
C TYR A 66 -0.86 9.51 -2.52
N ALA A 67 -1.53 8.71 -3.36
CA ALA A 67 -0.92 8.11 -4.54
C ALA A 67 -0.46 9.20 -5.50
N LYS A 68 -1.28 10.24 -5.77
CA LYS A 68 -0.88 11.38 -6.59
C LYS A 68 0.39 12.05 -6.05
N ALA A 69 0.41 12.41 -4.76
CA ALA A 69 1.57 13.08 -4.17
C ALA A 69 2.87 12.27 -4.30
N HIS A 70 2.82 10.95 -4.08
CA HIS A 70 4.03 10.11 -4.07
C HIS A 70 4.43 9.52 -5.43
N LEU A 71 3.51 9.51 -6.40
CA LEU A 71 3.77 9.05 -7.77
C LEU A 71 4.11 10.21 -8.73
N HIS A 72 3.74 11.46 -8.40
CA HIS A 72 3.92 12.63 -9.29
C HIS A 72 4.92 13.67 -8.78
N GLU A 73 4.82 14.08 -7.50
CA GLU A 73 5.52 15.28 -7.04
C GLU A 73 7.00 15.04 -6.75
N ASN A 74 7.36 13.81 -6.39
CA ASN A 74 8.72 13.45 -6.03
C ASN A 74 9.12 12.17 -6.78
N ASP A 75 9.62 12.33 -8.02
CA ASP A 75 10.25 11.27 -8.81
C ASP A 75 11.12 10.39 -7.91
N ASN A 76 10.71 9.12 -7.71
CA ASN A 76 11.32 8.08 -6.86
C ASN A 76 10.81 7.92 -5.41
N GLU A 77 9.70 8.54 -5.00
CA GLU A 77 9.20 8.34 -3.62
C GLU A 77 8.32 7.12 -3.42
N PHE A 78 7.62 6.63 -4.44
CA PHE A 78 6.95 5.33 -4.40
C PHE A 78 7.94 4.20 -4.75
N GLU A 79 8.95 3.99 -3.91
CA GLU A 79 9.95 2.94 -4.11
C GLU A 79 9.36 1.58 -3.71
N LEU A 80 8.85 0.82 -4.69
CA LEU A 80 8.36 -0.53 -4.48
C LEU A 80 9.51 -1.55 -4.59
N GLN A 81 9.57 -2.46 -3.63
CA GLN A 81 10.65 -3.43 -3.50
C GLN A 81 10.05 -4.78 -3.09
N ILE A 82 10.67 -5.86 -3.54
CA ILE A 82 10.30 -7.23 -3.19
C ILE A 82 11.34 -7.85 -2.27
N SER A 83 10.89 -8.72 -1.37
CA SER A 83 11.79 -9.44 -0.47
C SER A 83 12.64 -10.42 -1.28
N PRO A 84 13.96 -10.49 -1.06
CA PRO A 84 14.82 -11.47 -1.72
C PRO A 84 14.55 -12.91 -1.27
N GLU A 85 13.82 -13.10 -0.16
CA GLU A 85 13.56 -14.42 0.44
C GLU A 85 12.10 -14.85 0.26
N ASN A 86 11.20 -13.95 -0.17
CA ASN A 86 9.77 -14.21 -0.26
C ASN A 86 9.12 -13.32 -1.32
N ASP A 87 8.76 -13.90 -2.46
CA ASP A 87 8.18 -13.18 -3.59
C ASP A 87 6.75 -12.66 -3.29
N HIS A 88 6.11 -13.14 -2.23
CA HIS A 88 4.80 -12.67 -1.78
C HIS A 88 4.89 -11.63 -0.64
N LEU A 89 6.04 -10.99 -0.49
CA LEU A 89 6.28 -9.93 0.48
C LEU A 89 6.91 -8.73 -0.19
N ILE A 90 6.17 -7.63 -0.18
CA ILE A 90 6.64 -6.35 -0.70
C ILE A 90 6.93 -5.35 0.42
N ARG A 91 7.80 -4.40 0.09
CA ARG A 91 8.08 -3.21 0.86
C ARG A 91 7.89 -1.98 -0.02
N CYS A 92 7.18 -1.00 0.50
CA CYS A 92 7.09 0.33 -0.07
C CYS A 92 7.65 1.34 0.95
N ARG A 93 8.26 2.41 0.46
CA ARG A 93 8.66 3.55 1.28
C ARG A 93 7.76 4.73 0.94
N LEU A 94 7.19 5.39 1.94
CA LEU A 94 6.37 6.60 1.74
C LEU A 94 6.73 7.66 2.78
N HIS A 95 6.53 8.94 2.44
CA HIS A 95 6.75 10.03 3.38
C HIS A 95 5.57 10.19 4.32
N SER A 96 5.88 10.70 5.51
CA SER A 96 4.86 11.03 6.48
C SER A 96 4.07 12.25 6.02
N ARG A 97 2.74 12.14 6.09
CA ARG A 97 1.82 13.27 5.89
C ARG A 97 2.03 14.44 6.84
N HIS A 98 2.64 14.16 8.00
CA HIS A 98 2.79 15.11 9.10
C HIS A 98 4.20 15.68 9.17
N SER A 99 5.14 15.17 8.37
CA SER A 99 6.52 15.62 8.37
C SER A 99 7.28 15.17 7.13
N ASN A 100 7.85 16.12 6.40
CA ASN A 100 8.67 15.85 5.21
C ASN A 100 9.99 15.12 5.52
N SER A 101 10.41 15.04 6.80
CA SER A 101 11.65 14.36 7.18
C SER A 101 11.45 12.87 7.51
N ALA A 102 10.22 12.46 7.83
CA ALA A 102 9.93 11.10 8.24
C ALA A 102 9.50 10.26 7.03
N ARG A 103 10.18 9.13 6.82
CA ARG A 103 9.80 8.12 5.84
C ARG A 103 9.47 6.83 6.56
N TYR A 104 8.32 6.24 6.23
CA TYR A 104 7.90 4.96 6.78
C TYR A 104 8.13 3.85 5.77
N PHE A 105 8.61 2.71 6.27
CA PHE A 105 8.50 1.45 5.56
C PHE A 105 7.11 0.86 5.80
N ILE A 106 6.51 0.46 4.69
CA ILE A 106 5.26 -0.27 4.58
C ILE A 106 5.61 -1.66 4.05
N CYS A 107 5.13 -2.70 4.70
CA CYS A 107 5.24 -4.08 4.24
C CYS A 107 3.85 -4.67 4.07
N VAL A 108 3.66 -5.40 2.98
CA VAL A 108 2.42 -6.13 2.69
C VAL A 108 2.81 -7.54 2.28
N GLN A 109 2.27 -8.52 3.00
CA GLN A 109 2.32 -9.92 2.61
C GLN A 109 1.00 -10.27 1.93
N TYR A 110 1.07 -10.91 0.79
CA TYR A 110 -0.09 -11.22 -0.04
C TYR A 110 -0.04 -12.66 -0.55
N ASP A 111 -1.07 -13.04 -1.29
CA ASP A 111 -1.16 -14.27 -2.06
C ASP A 111 -1.90 -13.92 -3.36
N GLU A 112 -1.28 -14.24 -4.49
CA GLU A 112 -1.82 -13.90 -5.81
C GLU A 112 -2.95 -14.84 -6.23
N THR A 113 -3.06 -16.00 -5.58
CA THR A 113 -3.97 -17.09 -5.95
C THR A 113 -5.19 -17.19 -5.04
N ASP A 114 -5.14 -16.58 -3.86
CA ASP A 114 -6.24 -16.58 -2.91
C ASP A 114 -7.20 -15.42 -3.18
N GLU A 115 -8.35 -15.72 -3.77
CA GLU A 115 -9.38 -14.72 -4.11
C GLU A 115 -10.17 -14.23 -2.88
N GLU A 116 -10.25 -15.02 -1.80
CA GLU A 116 -11.05 -14.67 -0.62
C GLU A 116 -10.27 -13.78 0.37
N GLU A 117 -9.00 -14.12 0.61
CA GLU A 117 -8.11 -13.38 1.50
C GLU A 117 -6.74 -13.14 0.83
N PRO A 118 -6.68 -12.34 -0.24
CA PRO A 118 -5.45 -12.08 -1.00
C PRO A 118 -4.39 -11.33 -0.19
N ILE A 119 -4.77 -10.63 0.89
CA ILE A 119 -3.85 -9.89 1.74
C ILE A 119 -3.67 -10.63 3.06
N LYS A 120 -2.51 -11.22 3.25
CA LYS A 120 -2.24 -12.10 4.40
C LYS A 120 -1.89 -11.33 5.64
N ASP A 121 -1.01 -10.33 5.55
CA ASP A 121 -0.58 -9.55 6.70
C ASP A 121 -0.04 -8.20 6.24
N HIS A 122 0.02 -7.24 7.14
CA HIS A 122 0.57 -5.93 6.84
C HIS A 122 1.31 -5.33 8.02
N TYR A 123 2.27 -4.47 7.73
CA TYR A 123 3.01 -3.73 8.74
C TYR A 123 3.40 -2.36 8.21
N CYS A 124 3.21 -1.32 9.01
CA CYS A 124 3.75 0.01 8.73
C CYS A 124 4.41 0.58 9.98
N GLN A 125 5.52 1.28 9.78
CA GLN A 125 6.26 1.94 10.87
C GLN A 125 5.50 3.12 11.50
N CYS A 126 4.38 3.56 10.93
CA CYS A 126 3.58 4.63 11.53
C CYS A 126 2.88 4.14 12.81
N LYS A 127 2.41 5.09 13.63
CA LYS A 127 1.75 4.80 14.91
C LYS A 127 0.57 3.82 14.80
N ASP A 128 -0.19 3.91 13.71
CA ASP A 128 -1.38 3.10 13.46
C ASP A 128 -1.11 1.89 12.55
N GLY A 129 0.14 1.68 12.13
CA GLY A 129 0.51 0.73 11.09
C GLY A 129 0.61 -0.74 11.52
N LYS A 130 0.38 -1.01 12.80
CA LYS A 130 0.48 -2.32 13.45
C LYS A 130 -0.89 -2.93 13.78
N LYS A 131 -1.97 -2.24 13.44
CA LYS A 131 -3.34 -2.68 13.74
C LYS A 131 -3.66 -3.92 12.92
N THR A 132 -4.24 -4.94 13.54
CA THR A 132 -4.71 -6.15 12.86
C THR A 132 -6.15 -6.02 12.34
N VAL A 133 -6.91 -5.05 12.88
CA VAL A 133 -8.23 -4.66 12.41
C VAL A 133 -8.16 -3.26 11.79
N GLY A 134 -8.57 -3.15 10.53
CA GLY A 134 -8.35 -1.94 9.75
C GLY A 134 -6.89 -1.76 9.37
N CYS A 135 -6.55 -0.60 8.82
CA CYS A 135 -5.16 -0.25 8.55
C CYS A 135 -4.94 1.28 8.58
N CYS A 136 -3.68 1.69 8.56
CA CYS A 136 -3.34 3.10 8.42
C CYS A 136 -3.50 3.58 6.96
N GLY A 137 -3.50 4.89 6.75
CA GLY A 137 -3.63 5.48 5.41
C GLY A 137 -2.53 5.05 4.44
N TYR A 138 -1.28 4.85 4.91
CA TYR A 138 -0.18 4.40 4.05
C TYR A 138 -0.43 2.99 3.49
N ILE A 139 -0.93 2.08 4.33
CA ILE A 139 -1.28 0.72 3.91
C ILE A 139 -2.44 0.77 2.93
N ALA A 140 -3.49 1.54 3.25
CA ALA A 140 -4.63 1.71 2.36
C ALA A 140 -4.21 2.22 0.99
N THR A 141 -3.31 3.21 0.93
CA THR A 141 -2.76 3.74 -0.33
C THR A 141 -2.03 2.69 -1.15
N VAL A 142 -1.16 1.90 -0.52
CA VAL A 142 -0.42 0.82 -1.22
C VAL A 142 -1.39 -0.21 -1.78
N LEU A 143 -2.35 -0.69 -0.96
CA LEU A 143 -3.35 -1.68 -1.40
C LEU A 143 -4.26 -1.13 -2.49
N TRP A 144 -4.73 0.10 -2.34
CA TRP A 144 -5.60 0.74 -3.32
C TRP A 144 -4.88 0.93 -4.66
N TYR A 145 -3.64 1.42 -4.64
CA TYR A 145 -2.90 1.66 -5.88
C TYR A 145 -2.52 0.36 -6.60
N LEU A 146 -1.90 -0.59 -5.87
CA LEU A 146 -1.42 -1.85 -6.44
C LEU A 146 -2.56 -2.83 -6.74
N GLY A 147 -3.57 -2.90 -5.90
CA GLY A 147 -4.65 -3.88 -6.05
C GLY A 147 -5.81 -3.42 -6.91
N TYR A 148 -6.09 -2.11 -6.97
CA TYR A 148 -7.32 -1.61 -7.60
C TYR A 148 -7.03 -0.56 -8.69
N ALA A 149 -6.42 0.57 -8.34
CA ALA A 149 -6.32 1.74 -9.21
C ALA A 149 -5.58 1.44 -10.52
N ARG A 150 -4.42 0.77 -10.45
CA ARG A 150 -3.62 0.45 -11.65
C ARG A 150 -4.35 -0.50 -12.62
N HIS A 151 -5.29 -1.31 -12.13
CA HIS A 151 -6.05 -2.28 -12.93
C HIS A 151 -7.26 -1.66 -13.64
N ILE A 152 -7.78 -0.54 -13.12
CA ILE A 152 -8.87 0.23 -13.77
C ILE A 152 -8.34 1.34 -14.68
N GLY A 153 -7.04 1.34 -14.99
CA GLY A 153 -6.41 2.34 -15.84
C GLY A 153 -6.26 3.71 -15.19
N TRP A 154 -6.40 3.81 -13.86
CA TRP A 154 -6.12 5.05 -13.15
C TRP A 154 -4.64 5.42 -13.30
N LYS A 155 -4.40 6.67 -13.68
CA LYS A 155 -3.07 7.25 -13.73
C LYS A 155 -3.11 8.58 -12.98
N PRO A 156 -2.04 8.94 -12.26
CA PRO A 156 -1.93 10.30 -11.76
C PRO A 156 -1.99 11.25 -12.95
N SER A 157 -2.84 12.27 -12.89
CA SER A 157 -2.91 13.32 -13.92
C SER A 157 -1.52 13.94 -14.09
N SER A 158 -1.03 14.03 -15.33
CA SER A 158 0.24 14.71 -15.59
C SER A 158 0.07 16.21 -15.29
N ARG A 159 1.14 16.91 -14.93
CA ARG A 159 1.09 18.36 -14.66
C ARG A 159 0.58 19.15 -15.88
N THR A 160 0.74 18.58 -17.07
CA THR A 160 0.21 19.07 -18.36
C THR A 160 -1.31 18.92 -18.49
N ASP A 161 -1.95 17.99 -17.79
CA ASP A 161 -3.38 17.76 -17.90
C ASP A 161 -4.17 18.79 -17.08
N SER A 162 -3.69 19.13 -15.87
CA SER A 162 -4.33 20.17 -15.03
C SER A 162 -4.27 21.57 -15.66
N PHE A 163 -3.16 21.92 -16.33
CA PHE A 163 -3.05 23.17 -17.08
C PHE A 163 -3.94 23.20 -18.34
N LYS A 164 -4.14 22.05 -19.01
CA LYS A 164 -5.01 21.95 -20.18
C LYS A 164 -6.49 22.04 -19.79
N GLU A 165 -6.89 21.47 -18.66
CA GLU A 165 -8.26 21.57 -18.15
C GLU A 165 -8.63 23.02 -17.78
N GLU A 166 -7.71 23.78 -17.16
CA GLU A 166 -7.92 25.21 -16.88
C GLU A 166 -8.09 26.04 -18.17
N ILE A 167 -7.25 25.79 -19.19
CA ILE A 167 -7.32 26.52 -20.48
C ILE A 167 -8.59 26.17 -21.27
N ILE A 168 -9.07 24.93 -21.23
CA ILE A 168 -10.29 24.51 -21.94
C ILE A 168 -11.57 25.06 -21.25
N SER A 169 -11.48 25.44 -19.98
CA SER A 169 -12.60 26.02 -19.21
C SER A 169 -12.70 27.56 -19.28
N CYS A 170 -11.80 28.23 -20.01
CA CYS A 170 -11.82 29.66 -20.29
C CYS A 170 -12.29 29.94 -21.72
#